data_AF-A0A6A6FW61-F1
#
_entry.id   AF-A0A6A6FW61-F1
#
_cell.length_a   1.000
_cell.length_b   1.000
_cell.length_c   1.000
_cell.angle_alpha   90.00
_cell.angle_beta   90.00
_cell.angle_gamma   90.00
#
_symmetry.space_group_name_H-M   'P 1'
#
loop_
_entity.id
_entity.type
_entity.pdbx_description
1 polymer ?
#
loop_
_entity_poly.entity_id
_entity_poly.type
_entity_poly.pdbx_seq_one_letter_code
_entity_poly.pdbx_strand_id
1 'polypeptide(L)'
;MSARTGMQNFECNNSAGGALPQMANSATVLRTILQVDSYADALSILGLYFQPKLVEKDIIAAFRRIALVLHPDKCQNASQAELYTRLFQKLEAAKESLLKSGDLPDTTPEPLAIVEGPEGLRIKIFDAREKLKAARAEAVEVKYLSAKLQRKRARAKLVREYKAAGAEAHELRKQGKQSEAHKILSAAKDKLAGFNRKADLGPDAGPGWEDIPGKGCERVFADPTLVEDQWNRNLRHGKTSASTGVSLELRKRQELLQARRDFEEMYKIRPGQLEEAREKMQQKWLKQDAGGWTRLCEDAEGRLWWRSKADMEEEMAELGYRDSQIRWIPSGEAWARVLYWRKR
;
A
#
# COMPACT_ATOMS: atom_id res chain seq x y z
N MET A 1 3.80 84.18 -5.00
CA MET A 1 3.23 83.08 -5.80
C MET A 1 4.35 82.08 -6.04
N SER A 2 4.35 80.97 -5.31
CA SER A 2 5.45 80.00 -5.28
C SER A 2 4.85 78.61 -5.46
N ALA A 3 5.15 77.97 -6.59
CA ALA A 3 4.68 76.62 -6.90
C ALA A 3 5.86 75.64 -6.74
N ARG A 4 5.83 74.86 -5.66
CA ARG A 4 6.72 73.71 -5.42
C ARG A 4 6.10 72.46 -6.04
N THR A 5 6.74 71.92 -7.06
CA THR A 5 6.42 70.63 -7.67
C THR A 5 7.06 69.52 -6.82
N GLY A 6 6.25 68.78 -6.08
CA GLY A 6 6.68 67.59 -5.35
C GLY A 6 6.55 66.35 -6.24
N MET A 7 7.67 65.77 -6.67
CA MET A 7 7.71 64.43 -7.23
C MET A 7 7.57 63.41 -6.08
N GLN A 8 6.43 62.72 -6.02
CA GLN A 8 6.28 61.52 -5.21
C GLN A 8 6.62 60.30 -6.07
N ASN A 9 7.67 59.60 -5.66
CA ASN A 9 8.06 58.30 -6.19
C ASN A 9 6.99 57.28 -5.80
N PHE A 10 6.26 56.76 -6.78
CA PHE A 10 5.50 55.52 -6.62
C PHE A 10 6.49 54.35 -6.70
N GLU A 11 7.00 53.93 -5.55
CA GLU A 11 7.61 52.62 -5.42
C GLU A 11 6.51 51.56 -5.62
N CYS A 12 6.59 50.84 -6.75
CA CYS A 12 5.77 49.66 -7.00
C CYS A 12 6.14 48.59 -5.97
N ASN A 13 5.36 48.53 -4.89
CA ASN A 13 5.42 47.45 -3.92
C ASN A 13 5.23 46.11 -4.61
N ASN A 14 6.19 45.23 -4.36
CA ASN A 14 6.20 43.84 -4.76
C ASN A 14 4.87 43.16 -4.42
N SER A 15 4.21 42.66 -5.47
CA SER A 15 3.04 41.81 -5.41
C SER A 15 3.34 40.57 -4.54
N ALA A 16 2.86 40.59 -3.31
CA ALA A 16 2.76 39.44 -2.43
C ALA A 16 1.76 38.43 -3.02
N GLY A 17 2.23 37.65 -3.99
CA GLY A 17 1.55 36.46 -4.47
C GLY A 17 1.52 35.42 -3.36
N GLY A 18 0.55 35.56 -2.44
CA GLY A 18 0.15 34.51 -1.53
C GLY A 18 -0.40 33.35 -2.33
N ALA A 19 0.49 32.43 -2.73
CA ALA A 19 0.10 31.12 -3.18
C ALA A 19 -0.76 30.50 -2.06
N LEU A 20 -2.06 30.36 -2.33
CA LEU A 20 -2.97 29.64 -1.46
C LEU A 20 -2.34 28.29 -1.11
N PRO A 21 -2.28 27.90 0.17
CA PRO A 21 -1.70 26.64 0.57
C PRO A 21 -2.44 25.53 -0.18
N GLN A 22 -1.68 24.82 -1.00
CA GLN A 22 -2.05 23.58 -1.66
C GLN A 22 -2.87 22.75 -0.67
N MET A 23 -4.14 22.52 -1.00
CA MET A 23 -5.13 21.86 -0.14
C MET A 23 -4.47 20.67 0.55
N ALA A 24 -4.35 20.74 1.88
CA ALA A 24 -3.71 19.69 2.66
C ALA A 24 -4.29 18.34 2.22
N ASN A 25 -3.43 17.43 1.79
CA ASN A 25 -3.85 16.10 1.34
C ASN A 25 -4.81 15.51 2.39
N SER A 26 -5.97 14.98 1.96
CA SER A 26 -6.99 14.43 2.87
C SER A 26 -6.42 13.42 3.87
N ALA A 27 -5.39 12.67 3.46
CA ALA A 27 -4.63 11.77 4.33
C ALA A 27 -3.89 12.47 5.47
N THR A 28 -3.35 13.67 5.24
CA THR A 28 -2.67 14.47 6.27
C THR A 28 -3.67 14.93 7.32
N VAL A 29 -4.84 15.43 6.91
CA VAL A 29 -5.89 15.89 7.82
C VAL A 29 -6.35 14.74 8.73
N LEU A 30 -6.65 13.57 8.16
CA LEU A 30 -7.07 12.39 8.94
C LEU A 30 -6.01 11.94 9.94
N ARG A 31 -4.73 11.93 9.54
CA ARG A 31 -3.62 11.59 10.46
C ARG A 31 -3.54 12.58 11.62
N THR A 32 -3.70 13.87 11.35
CA THR A 32 -3.67 14.90 12.39
C THR A 32 -4.87 14.79 13.34
N ILE A 33 -6.07 14.50 12.82
CA ILE A 33 -7.26 14.23 13.65
C ILE A 33 -6.98 13.04 14.58
N LEU A 34 -6.53 11.91 14.02
CA LEU A 34 -6.25 10.70 14.81
C LEU A 34 -5.19 10.97 15.88
N GLN A 35 -4.11 11.67 15.53
CA GLN A 35 -3.06 12.03 16.49
C GLN A 35 -3.61 12.86 17.66
N VAL A 36 -4.34 13.93 17.38
CA VAL A 36 -4.86 14.80 18.46
C VAL A 36 -5.93 14.08 19.27
N ASP A 37 -6.77 13.25 18.65
CA ASP A 37 -7.85 12.54 19.34
C ASP A 37 -7.33 11.38 20.21
N SER A 38 -6.41 10.56 19.69
CA SER A 38 -5.97 9.31 20.35
C SER A 38 -5.01 9.52 21.51
N TYR A 39 -4.16 10.55 21.46
CA TYR A 39 -3.13 10.74 22.49
C TYR A 39 -3.65 11.60 23.65
N ALA A 40 -3.30 11.22 24.88
CA ALA A 40 -3.59 11.99 26.08
C ALA A 40 -2.42 12.90 26.50
N ASP A 41 -1.19 12.51 26.15
CA ASP A 41 0.04 13.23 26.48
C ASP A 41 0.29 14.42 25.55
N ALA A 42 0.72 15.55 26.11
CA ALA A 42 0.88 16.81 25.41
C ALA A 42 2.01 16.77 24.35
N LEU A 43 3.11 16.07 24.63
CA LEU A 43 4.22 15.90 23.68
C LEU A 43 3.78 15.07 22.47
N SER A 44 3.02 14.01 22.73
CA SER A 44 2.47 13.12 21.70
C SER A 44 1.42 13.83 20.84
N ILE A 45 0.54 14.63 21.45
CA ILE A 45 -0.46 15.46 20.74
C ILE A 45 0.24 16.41 19.75
N LEU A 46 1.33 17.07 20.16
CA LEU A 46 2.09 17.99 19.30
C LEU A 46 3.09 17.28 18.37
N GLY A 47 3.30 15.98 18.52
CA GLY A 47 4.22 15.19 17.69
C GLY A 47 5.69 15.47 17.98
N LEU A 48 6.04 15.85 19.21
CA LEU A 48 7.39 16.27 19.62
C LEU A 48 8.14 15.23 20.45
N TYR A 49 7.57 14.04 20.64
CA TYR A 49 8.07 12.95 21.49
C TYR A 49 9.49 12.42 21.16
N PHE A 50 10.08 12.76 20.01
CA PHE A 50 11.45 12.37 19.65
C PHE A 50 12.49 13.47 19.80
N GLN A 51 12.11 14.68 20.23
CA GLN A 51 13.05 15.79 20.33
C GLN A 51 13.75 15.78 21.71
N PRO A 52 15.09 15.62 21.75
CA PRO A 52 15.83 15.49 23.02
C PRO A 52 15.97 16.81 23.77
N LYS A 53 15.80 17.94 23.07
CA LYS A 53 15.82 19.29 23.66
C LYS A 53 14.68 20.07 23.04
N LEU A 54 13.61 20.24 23.81
CA LEU A 54 12.45 21.00 23.41
C LEU A 54 12.69 22.48 23.74
N VAL A 55 12.58 23.34 22.74
CA VAL A 55 12.58 24.79 22.93
C VAL A 55 11.14 25.28 22.78
N GLU A 56 10.76 26.34 23.50
CA GLU A 56 9.45 27.00 23.37
C GLU A 56 9.08 27.30 21.89
N LYS A 57 10.07 27.70 21.09
CA LYS A 57 9.91 27.94 19.65
C LYS A 57 9.40 26.71 18.90
N ASP A 58 9.86 25.51 19.25
CA ASP A 58 9.46 24.26 18.60
C ASP A 58 8.02 23.88 18.98
N ILE A 59 7.63 24.09 20.24
CA ILE A 59 6.26 23.92 20.73
C ILE A 59 5.31 24.84 19.95
N ILE A 60 5.65 26.13 19.86
CA ILE A 60 4.83 27.12 19.13
C ILE A 60 4.76 26.77 17.63
N ALA A 61 5.86 26.34 17.02
CA ALA A 61 5.89 25.94 15.61
C ALA A 61 5.06 24.68 15.35
N ALA A 62 5.14 23.66 16.21
CA ALA A 62 4.31 22.46 16.12
C ALA A 62 2.82 22.77 16.30
N PHE A 63 2.49 23.56 17.32
CA PHE A 63 1.13 24.04 17.55
C PHE A 63 0.57 24.74 16.32
N ARG A 64 1.28 25.73 15.75
CA ARG A 64 0.83 26.46 14.56
C ARG A 64 0.60 25.55 13.36
N ARG A 65 1.49 24.57 13.13
CA ARG A 65 1.32 23.60 12.03
C ARG A 65 0.04 22.79 12.17
N ILE A 66 -0.24 22.27 13.36
CA ILE A 66 -1.45 21.46 13.61
C ILE A 66 -2.70 22.36 13.63
N ALA A 67 -2.62 23.53 14.26
CA ALA A 67 -3.70 24.52 14.31
C ALA A 67 -4.13 24.95 12.90
N LEU A 68 -3.19 25.14 11.98
CA LEU A 68 -3.52 25.43 10.58
C LEU A 68 -4.28 24.28 9.90
N VAL A 69 -4.13 23.04 10.33
CA VAL A 69 -4.87 21.89 9.77
C VAL A 69 -6.23 21.74 10.43
N LEU A 70 -6.30 21.89 11.76
CA LEU A 70 -7.50 21.62 12.57
C LEU A 70 -8.28 22.88 13.00
N HIS A 71 -8.06 24.03 12.36
CA HIS A 71 -8.81 25.24 12.67
C HIS A 71 -10.31 25.07 12.35
N PRO A 72 -11.24 25.46 13.25
CA PRO A 72 -12.68 25.30 13.02
C PRO A 72 -13.18 26.02 11.76
N ASP A 73 -12.59 27.17 11.40
CA ASP A 73 -12.94 27.92 10.17
C ASP A 73 -12.74 27.14 8.87
N LYS A 74 -11.94 26.06 8.88
CA LYS A 74 -11.73 25.22 7.70
C LYS A 74 -12.85 24.20 7.47
N CYS A 75 -13.77 24.05 8.43
CA CYS A 75 -14.90 23.14 8.30
C CYS A 75 -16.04 23.78 7.52
N GLN A 76 -16.57 23.03 6.54
CA GLN A 76 -17.78 23.43 5.81
C GLN A 76 -19.07 22.91 6.47
N ASN A 77 -18.97 21.85 7.29
CA ASN A 77 -20.10 21.17 7.91
C ASN A 77 -20.17 21.45 9.42
N ALA A 78 -21.37 21.66 9.96
CA ALA A 78 -21.59 21.96 11.38
C ALA A 78 -21.08 20.85 12.31
N SER A 79 -21.33 19.57 11.99
CA SER A 79 -20.85 18.43 12.78
C SER A 79 -19.32 18.29 12.78
N GLN A 80 -18.66 18.69 11.68
CA GLN A 80 -17.20 18.72 11.62
C GLN A 80 -16.63 19.90 12.40
N ALA A 81 -17.31 21.05 12.39
CA ALA A 81 -16.90 22.22 13.15
C ALA A 81 -16.86 21.93 14.67
N GLU A 82 -17.83 21.19 15.21
CA GLU A 82 -17.83 20.76 16.61
C GLU A 82 -16.62 19.88 16.95
N LEU A 83 -16.34 18.87 16.10
CA LEU A 83 -15.18 18.00 16.27
C LEU A 83 -13.88 18.80 16.24
N TYR A 84 -13.72 19.69 15.25
CA TYR A 84 -12.51 20.49 15.10
C TYR A 84 -12.34 21.47 16.26
N THR A 85 -13.43 22.06 16.76
CA THR A 85 -13.40 22.93 17.94
C THR A 85 -12.90 22.16 19.17
N ARG A 86 -13.43 20.95 19.42
CA ARG A 86 -12.97 20.09 20.53
C ARG A 86 -11.50 19.71 20.39
N LEU A 87 -11.06 19.32 19.20
CA LEU A 87 -9.67 18.96 18.95
C LEU A 87 -8.73 20.15 19.08
N PHE A 88 -9.17 21.33 18.65
CA PHE A 88 -8.41 22.57 18.76
C PHE A 88 -8.24 23.00 20.23
N GLN A 89 -9.29 22.91 21.04
CA GLN A 89 -9.20 23.15 22.48
C GLN A 89 -8.25 22.17 23.17
N LYS A 90 -8.30 20.89 22.80
CA LYS A 90 -7.37 19.87 23.31
C LYS A 90 -5.92 20.20 22.92
N LEU A 91 -5.70 20.69 21.70
CA LEU A 91 -4.40 21.15 21.22
C LEU A 91 -3.89 22.38 21.97
N GLU A 92 -4.75 23.36 22.25
CA GLU A 92 -4.42 24.55 23.05
C GLU A 92 -4.04 24.17 24.48
N ALA A 93 -4.83 23.29 25.12
CA ALA A 93 -4.53 22.78 26.45
C ALA A 93 -3.18 22.05 26.51
N ALA A 94 -2.86 21.24 25.50
CA ALA A 94 -1.57 20.57 25.39
C ALA A 94 -0.41 21.57 25.26
N LYS A 95 -0.54 22.59 24.42
CA LYS A 95 0.45 23.67 24.27
C LYS A 95 0.64 24.41 25.61
N GLU A 96 -0.44 24.82 26.26
CA GLU A 96 -0.35 25.54 27.53
C GLU A 96 0.28 24.69 28.63
N SER A 97 -0.04 23.40 28.69
CA SER A 97 0.55 22.47 29.66
C SER A 97 2.08 22.44 29.55
N LEU A 98 2.61 22.37 28.31
CA LEU A 98 4.07 22.34 28.08
C LEU A 98 4.75 23.69 28.32
N LEU A 99 4.06 24.81 28.11
CA LEU A 99 4.62 26.13 28.38
C LEU A 99 4.56 26.48 29.87
N LYS A 100 3.49 26.08 30.57
CA LYS A 100 3.31 26.29 32.01
C LYS A 100 4.20 25.39 32.84
N SER A 101 4.58 24.21 32.34
CA SER A 101 5.37 23.27 33.12
C SER A 101 6.74 23.83 33.52
N GLY A 102 7.28 24.85 32.84
CA GLY A 102 8.45 25.67 33.22
C GLY A 102 9.78 24.89 33.23
N ASP A 103 9.76 23.73 33.86
CA ASP A 103 10.67 22.62 33.71
C ASP A 103 10.26 21.84 32.46
N LEU A 104 10.78 22.28 31.32
CA LEU A 104 10.98 21.37 30.18
C LEU A 104 11.81 20.22 30.73
N PRO A 105 11.26 19.02 30.86
CA PRO A 105 11.97 17.97 31.56
C PRO A 105 13.21 17.68 30.74
N ASP A 106 14.40 17.96 31.29
CA ASP A 106 15.71 17.57 30.74
C ASP A 106 15.89 16.05 30.93
N THR A 107 14.79 15.31 30.73
CA THR A 107 14.80 13.87 30.63
C THR A 107 15.49 13.61 29.32
N THR A 108 16.77 13.25 29.42
CA THR A 108 17.33 12.27 28.51
C THR A 108 16.25 11.21 28.34
N PRO A 109 15.72 10.99 27.13
CA PRO A 109 14.67 10.03 26.93
C PRO A 109 15.28 8.70 27.35
N GLU A 110 14.94 8.22 28.55
CA GLU A 110 14.92 6.77 28.74
C GLU A 110 14.09 6.28 27.56
N PRO A 111 14.61 5.37 26.74
CA PRO A 111 13.78 4.68 25.78
C PRO A 111 12.78 3.88 26.61
N LEU A 112 11.75 4.57 27.10
CA LEU A 112 10.48 4.00 27.40
C LEU A 112 10.21 3.22 26.13
N ALA A 113 10.22 1.90 26.27
CA ALA A 113 9.53 1.05 25.32
C ALA A 113 8.11 1.59 25.32
N ILE A 114 7.86 2.59 24.48
CA ILE A 114 6.53 3.08 24.17
C ILE A 114 5.93 1.80 23.61
N VAL A 115 5.17 1.12 24.44
CA VAL A 115 4.26 0.08 24.01
C VAL A 115 3.39 0.84 23.04
N GLU A 116 3.75 0.75 21.76
CA GLU A 116 3.09 1.48 20.70
C GLU A 116 1.61 1.19 20.88
N GLY A 117 0.86 2.24 21.19
CA GLY A 117 -0.58 2.09 21.37
C GLY A 117 -1.14 1.34 20.17
N PRO A 118 -2.22 0.56 20.33
CA PRO A 118 -2.77 -0.28 19.27
C PRO A 118 -2.99 0.50 17.96
N GLU A 119 -3.26 1.81 18.02
CA GLU A 119 -3.39 2.69 16.86
C GLU A 119 -2.05 3.01 16.15
N GLY A 120 -0.96 3.22 16.89
CA GLY A 120 0.38 3.42 16.29
C GLY A 120 0.84 2.17 15.52
N LEU A 121 0.60 1.00 16.10
CA LEU A 121 0.84 -0.29 15.43
C LEU A 121 -0.05 -0.43 14.18
N ARG A 122 -1.33 -0.07 14.26
CA ARG A 122 -2.24 -0.11 13.10
C ARG A 122 -1.76 0.78 11.96
N ILE A 123 -1.28 1.99 12.25
CA ILE A 123 -0.74 2.90 11.23
C ILE A 123 0.50 2.30 10.57
N LYS A 124 1.44 1.76 11.36
CA LYS A 124 2.64 1.10 10.81
C LYS A 124 2.30 -0.13 9.98
N ILE A 125 1.37 -0.96 10.46
CA ILE A 125 0.89 -2.13 9.73
C ILE A 125 0.21 -1.70 8.42
N PHE A 126 -0.56 -0.62 8.45
CA PHE A 126 -1.20 -0.07 7.26
C PHE A 126 -0.16 0.43 6.25
N ASP A 127 0.77 1.29 6.67
CA ASP A 127 1.85 1.80 5.81
C ASP A 127 2.72 0.66 5.25
N ALA A 128 3.00 -0.37 6.06
CA ALA A 128 3.73 -1.56 5.61
C ALA A 128 2.92 -2.37 4.58
N ARG A 129 1.61 -2.53 4.80
CA ARG A 129 0.70 -3.19 3.84
C ARG A 129 0.61 -2.41 2.53
N GLU A 130 0.54 -1.09 2.59
CA GLU A 130 0.50 -0.24 1.40
C GLU A 130 1.82 -0.32 0.62
N LYS A 131 2.96 -0.26 1.29
CA LYS A 131 4.28 -0.51 0.68
C LYS A 131 4.39 -1.88 0.04
N LEU A 132 3.88 -2.93 0.70
CA LEU A 132 3.83 -4.28 0.14
C LEU A 132 2.91 -4.37 -1.08
N LYS A 133 1.75 -3.69 -1.08
CA LYS A 133 0.84 -3.62 -2.23
C LYS A 133 1.51 -2.93 -3.41
N ALA A 134 2.18 -1.80 -3.18
CA ALA A 134 2.94 -1.08 -4.20
C ALA A 134 4.10 -1.92 -4.76
N ALA A 135 4.89 -2.56 -3.89
CA ALA A 135 6.00 -3.44 -4.31
C ALA A 135 5.51 -4.66 -5.12
N ARG A 136 4.36 -5.24 -4.74
CA ARG A 136 3.73 -6.33 -5.51
C ARG A 136 3.24 -5.85 -6.87
N ALA A 137 2.58 -4.69 -6.95
CA ALA A 137 2.15 -4.12 -8.21
C ALA A 137 3.36 -3.86 -9.14
N GLU A 138 4.43 -3.29 -8.60
CA GLU A 138 5.68 -3.07 -9.33
C GLU A 138 6.29 -4.39 -9.82
N ALA A 139 6.34 -5.43 -8.97
CA ALA A 139 6.86 -6.74 -9.35
C ALA A 139 6.03 -7.40 -10.46
N VAL A 140 4.71 -7.27 -10.41
CA VAL A 140 3.79 -7.78 -11.43
C VAL A 140 4.03 -7.06 -12.76
N GLU A 141 4.10 -5.72 -12.74
CA GLU A 141 4.43 -4.95 -13.95
C GLU A 141 5.76 -5.38 -14.55
N VAL A 142 6.80 -5.54 -13.71
CA VAL A 142 8.12 -5.99 -14.17
C VAL A 142 8.05 -7.36 -14.83
N LYS A 143 7.26 -8.30 -14.27
CA LYS A 143 7.10 -9.65 -14.84
C LYS A 143 6.50 -9.61 -16.25
N TYR A 144 5.59 -8.68 -16.54
CA TYR A 144 4.95 -8.55 -17.85
C TYR A 144 5.72 -7.66 -18.84
N LEU A 145 6.80 -6.99 -18.43
CA LEU A 145 7.65 -6.24 -19.35
C LEU A 145 8.43 -7.18 -20.27
N SER A 146 8.62 -6.79 -21.53
CA SER A 146 9.49 -7.50 -22.45
C SER A 146 10.92 -7.59 -21.88
N ALA A 147 11.65 -8.68 -22.18
CA ALA A 147 13.01 -8.89 -21.69
C ALA A 147 13.95 -7.68 -21.97
N LYS A 148 13.75 -6.99 -23.11
CA LYS A 148 14.47 -5.76 -23.45
C LYS A 148 14.18 -4.61 -22.48
N LEU A 149 12.91 -4.41 -22.09
CA LEU A 149 12.49 -3.40 -21.12
C LEU A 149 12.94 -3.75 -19.71
N GLN A 150 12.88 -5.02 -19.31
CA GLN A 150 13.42 -5.50 -18.04
C GLN A 150 14.93 -5.21 -17.93
N ARG A 151 15.70 -5.52 -18.97
CA ARG A 151 17.15 -5.19 -19.04
C ARG A 151 17.39 -3.69 -18.95
N LYS A 152 16.61 -2.87 -19.68
CA LYS A 152 16.72 -1.40 -19.63
C LYS A 152 16.43 -0.86 -18.21
N ARG A 153 15.42 -1.39 -17.54
CA ARG A 153 15.06 -1.02 -16.16
C ARG A 153 16.13 -1.44 -15.15
N ALA A 154 16.66 -2.66 -15.27
CA ALA A 154 17.76 -3.14 -14.43
C ALA A 154 19.03 -2.31 -14.60
N ARG A 155 19.39 -1.97 -15.85
CA ARG A 155 20.51 -1.06 -16.14
C ARG A 155 20.26 0.33 -15.55
N ALA A 156 19.06 0.88 -15.70
CA ALA A 156 18.71 2.19 -15.14
C ALA A 156 18.83 2.21 -13.61
N LYS A 157 18.45 1.11 -12.94
CA LYS A 157 18.63 0.94 -11.49
C LYS A 157 20.12 0.97 -11.11
N LEU A 158 20.96 0.17 -11.78
CA LEU A 158 22.41 0.15 -11.53
C LEU A 158 23.08 1.51 -11.81
N VAL A 159 22.61 2.26 -12.82
CA VAL A 159 23.11 3.62 -13.10
C VAL A 159 22.74 4.59 -11.97
N ARG A 160 21.52 4.48 -11.40
CA ARG A 160 21.12 5.29 -10.23
C ARG A 160 21.96 4.95 -9.01
N GLU A 161 22.18 3.66 -8.74
CA GLU A 161 23.05 3.19 -7.66
C GLU A 161 24.49 3.71 -7.84
N TYR A 162 25.04 3.68 -9.05
CA TYR A 162 26.36 4.24 -9.34
C TYR A 162 26.44 5.75 -9.09
N LYS A 163 25.40 6.51 -9.48
CA LYS A 163 25.32 7.96 -9.18
C LYS A 163 25.22 8.24 -7.68
N ALA A 164 24.40 7.47 -6.96
CA ALA A 164 24.26 7.59 -5.52
C ALA A 164 25.58 7.27 -4.79
N ALA A 165 26.24 6.19 -5.18
CA ALA A 165 27.58 5.82 -4.70
C ALA A 165 28.62 6.92 -4.98
N GLY A 166 28.50 7.63 -6.11
CA GLY A 166 29.35 8.79 -6.42
C GLY A 166 29.12 9.98 -5.50
N ALA A 167 27.86 10.27 -5.15
CA ALA A 167 27.54 11.31 -4.17
C ALA A 167 28.04 10.95 -2.77
N GLU A 168 27.83 9.70 -2.35
CA GLU A 168 28.32 9.17 -1.06
C GLU A 168 29.84 9.22 -0.98
N ALA A 169 30.54 8.76 -2.02
CA ALA A 169 31.98 8.84 -2.09
C ALA A 169 32.50 10.28 -2.07
N HIS A 170 31.79 11.23 -2.68
CA HIS A 170 32.15 12.64 -2.60
C HIS A 170 32.07 13.18 -1.16
N GLU A 171 31.02 12.84 -0.41
CA GLU A 171 30.92 13.21 1.00
C GLU A 171 32.00 12.54 1.87
N LEU A 172 32.32 11.27 1.63
CA LEU A 172 33.43 10.58 2.33
C LEU A 172 34.80 11.22 2.04
N ARG A 173 35.01 11.72 0.82
CA ARG A 173 36.24 12.45 0.47
C ARG A 173 36.37 13.76 1.24
N LYS A 174 35.27 14.50 1.44
CA LYS A 174 35.27 15.70 2.29
C LYS A 174 35.65 15.39 3.74
N GLN A 175 35.28 14.21 4.22
CA GLN A 175 35.63 13.71 5.56
C GLN A 175 37.06 13.14 5.64
N GLY A 176 37.86 13.18 4.57
CA GLY A 176 39.22 12.62 4.53
C GLY A 176 39.29 11.10 4.34
N LYS A 177 38.16 10.41 4.18
CA LYS A 177 38.09 8.94 4.04
C LYS A 177 38.23 8.48 2.59
N GLN A 178 39.39 8.73 1.99
CA GLN A 178 39.64 8.49 0.56
C GLN A 178 39.56 7.00 0.16
N SER A 179 40.04 6.09 1.01
CA SER A 179 40.05 4.64 0.74
C SER A 179 38.63 4.05 0.69
N GLU A 180 37.76 4.45 1.63
CA GLU A 180 36.35 4.04 1.67
C GLU A 180 35.57 4.58 0.46
N ALA A 181 35.77 5.85 0.13
CA ALA A 181 35.18 6.48 -1.04
C ALA A 181 35.54 5.75 -2.34
N HIS A 182 36.81 5.36 -2.50
CA HIS A 182 37.26 4.59 -3.66
C HIS A 182 36.60 3.20 -3.71
N LYS A 183 36.54 2.49 -2.57
CA LYS A 183 35.95 1.14 -2.48
C LYS A 183 34.47 1.13 -2.86
N ILE A 184 33.68 2.12 -2.42
CA ILE A 184 32.25 2.24 -2.74
C ILE A 184 32.07 2.51 -4.24
N LEU A 185 32.84 3.45 -4.80
CA LEU A 185 32.77 3.78 -6.22
C LEU A 185 33.23 2.63 -7.12
N SER A 186 34.32 1.94 -6.78
CA SER A 186 34.82 0.82 -7.57
C SER A 186 33.83 -0.34 -7.57
N ALA A 187 33.27 -0.69 -6.40
CA ALA A 187 32.26 -1.75 -6.30
C ALA A 187 31.00 -1.43 -7.14
N ALA A 188 30.53 -0.18 -7.14
CA ALA A 188 29.39 0.22 -7.96
C ALA A 188 29.72 0.20 -9.46
N LYS A 189 30.93 0.64 -9.84
CA LYS A 189 31.43 0.60 -11.23
C LYS A 189 31.53 -0.84 -11.74
N ASP A 190 32.08 -1.75 -10.94
CA ASP A 190 32.26 -3.15 -11.31
C ASP A 190 30.92 -3.88 -11.48
N LYS A 191 29.93 -3.59 -10.62
CA LYS A 191 28.55 -4.08 -10.78
C LYS A 191 27.94 -3.65 -12.12
N LEU A 192 28.06 -2.37 -12.46
CA LEU A 192 27.51 -1.84 -13.73
C LEU A 192 28.27 -2.41 -14.95
N ALA A 193 29.59 -2.53 -14.87
CA ALA A 193 30.42 -3.10 -15.92
C ALA A 193 30.14 -4.60 -16.13
N GLY A 194 29.98 -5.37 -15.05
CA GLY A 194 29.62 -6.78 -15.10
C GLY A 194 28.24 -7.00 -15.71
N PHE A 195 27.28 -6.11 -15.44
CA PHE A 195 25.96 -6.14 -16.09
C PHE A 195 26.05 -5.88 -17.59
N ASN A 196 26.81 -4.87 -18.03
CA ASN A 196 26.96 -4.55 -19.45
C ASN A 196 27.68 -5.70 -20.21
N ARG A 197 28.74 -6.29 -19.64
CA ARG A 197 29.42 -7.45 -20.25
C ARG A 197 28.49 -8.63 -20.51
N LYS A 198 27.55 -8.90 -19.58
CA LYS A 198 26.54 -9.96 -19.76
C LYS A 198 25.47 -9.58 -20.80
N ALA A 199 25.22 -8.29 -21.03
CA ALA A 199 24.23 -7.82 -21.99
C ALA A 199 24.77 -7.84 -23.43
N ASP A 200 26.06 -7.60 -23.61
CA ASP A 200 26.73 -7.57 -24.92
C ASP A 200 26.90 -8.97 -25.53
N LEU A 201 26.78 -10.03 -24.73
CA LEU A 201 26.81 -11.43 -25.21
C LEU A 201 25.58 -11.85 -26.04
N GLY A 202 24.60 -10.96 -26.25
CA GLY A 202 23.48 -11.20 -27.16
C GLY A 202 22.55 -12.38 -26.78
N PRO A 203 21.32 -12.43 -27.31
CA PRO A 203 20.49 -13.64 -27.27
C PRO A 203 20.93 -14.69 -28.32
N ASP A 204 21.76 -14.31 -29.29
CA ASP A 204 22.20 -15.16 -30.41
C ASP A 204 23.57 -15.84 -30.16
N ALA A 205 24.23 -15.59 -29.03
CA ALA A 205 25.28 -16.49 -28.55
C ALA A 205 24.59 -17.78 -28.11
N GLY A 206 24.69 -18.82 -28.94
CA GLY A 206 23.78 -19.96 -28.93
C GLY A 206 23.76 -20.80 -27.65
N PRO A 207 22.93 -21.87 -27.64
CA PRO A 207 22.76 -22.76 -26.49
C PRO A 207 24.02 -23.59 -26.26
N GLY A 208 25.01 -23.01 -25.58
CA GLY A 208 26.28 -23.66 -25.22
C GLY A 208 26.58 -23.60 -23.73
N TRP A 209 25.59 -23.28 -22.90
CA TRP A 209 25.75 -23.16 -21.44
C TRP A 209 25.17 -24.35 -20.66
N GLU A 210 24.73 -25.41 -21.34
CA GLU A 210 24.06 -26.55 -20.67
C GLU A 210 25.00 -27.64 -20.13
N ASP A 211 26.27 -27.75 -20.53
CA ASP A 211 27.12 -28.86 -20.08
C ASP A 211 28.40 -28.44 -19.34
N ILE A 212 28.24 -27.86 -18.14
CA ILE A 212 29.26 -28.02 -17.09
C ILE A 212 28.68 -28.91 -16.00
N PRO A 213 28.91 -30.24 -16.05
CA PRO A 213 28.50 -31.13 -14.98
C PRO A 213 29.34 -30.81 -13.73
N GLY A 214 28.70 -30.39 -12.64
CA GLY A 214 29.30 -30.45 -11.30
C GLY A 214 29.33 -29.19 -10.45
N LYS A 215 28.80 -28.04 -10.88
CA LYS A 215 28.58 -26.90 -9.96
C LYS A 215 27.17 -26.36 -10.09
N GLY A 216 26.35 -26.69 -9.10
CA GLY A 216 25.00 -26.16 -8.93
C GLY A 216 25.00 -24.64 -8.79
N CYS A 217 24.97 -23.93 -9.91
CA CYS A 217 24.34 -22.63 -9.98
C CYS A 217 22.84 -22.90 -10.09
N GLU A 218 22.21 -22.93 -8.92
CA GLU A 218 20.77 -22.95 -8.69
C GLU A 218 20.03 -22.13 -9.76
N ARG A 219 19.02 -22.76 -10.38
CA ARG A 219 18.19 -22.20 -11.45
C ARG A 219 17.54 -20.88 -11.01
N VAL A 220 18.13 -19.73 -11.38
CA VAL A 220 17.56 -18.41 -11.05
C VAL A 220 16.31 -18.08 -11.88
N PHE A 221 16.03 -18.83 -12.95
CA PHE A 221 14.75 -18.74 -13.64
C PHE A 221 14.25 -20.15 -13.95
N ALA A 222 13.55 -20.73 -12.98
CA ALA A 222 12.67 -21.86 -13.25
C ALA A 222 11.76 -21.50 -14.43
N ASP A 223 11.62 -22.45 -15.35
CA ASP A 223 10.80 -22.35 -16.55
C ASP A 223 9.43 -21.72 -16.21
N PRO A 224 9.09 -20.54 -16.76
CA PRO A 224 7.91 -19.78 -16.33
C PRO A 224 6.60 -20.53 -16.54
N THR A 225 6.58 -21.50 -17.47
CA THR A 225 5.46 -22.40 -17.75
C THR A 225 5.19 -23.36 -16.59
N LEU A 226 6.22 -23.93 -15.97
CA LEU A 226 6.08 -24.86 -14.84
C LEU A 226 5.62 -24.17 -13.55
N VAL A 227 6.07 -22.92 -13.33
CA VAL A 227 5.65 -22.11 -12.18
C VAL A 227 4.24 -21.56 -12.35
N GLU A 228 3.84 -21.19 -13.57
CA GLU A 228 2.46 -20.82 -13.89
C GLU A 228 1.50 -21.99 -13.70
N ASP A 229 1.90 -23.22 -14.05
CA ASP A 229 1.06 -24.41 -13.84
C ASP A 229 0.85 -24.73 -12.36
N GLN A 230 1.88 -24.59 -11.51
CA GLN A 230 1.73 -24.79 -10.07
C GLN A 230 0.90 -23.68 -9.42
N TRP A 231 1.11 -22.42 -9.81
CA TRP A 231 0.37 -21.29 -9.26
C TRP A 231 -1.10 -21.30 -9.72
N ASN A 232 -1.37 -21.60 -10.99
CA ASN A 232 -2.71 -21.76 -11.53
C ASN A 232 -3.44 -22.99 -10.96
N ARG A 233 -2.73 -24.11 -10.70
CA ARG A 233 -3.30 -25.24 -9.95
C ARG A 233 -3.70 -24.82 -8.54
N ASN A 234 -2.84 -24.09 -7.83
CA ASN A 234 -3.12 -23.64 -6.46
C ASN A 234 -4.29 -22.64 -6.39
N LEU A 235 -4.43 -21.78 -7.41
CA LEU A 235 -5.58 -20.88 -7.57
C LEU A 235 -6.88 -21.65 -7.91
N ARG A 236 -6.82 -22.62 -8.83
CA ARG A 236 -7.98 -23.43 -9.25
C ARG A 236 -8.46 -24.40 -8.17
N HIS A 237 -7.57 -24.92 -7.32
CA HIS A 237 -7.90 -25.85 -6.24
C HIS A 237 -8.35 -25.17 -4.94
N GLY A 238 -8.64 -23.86 -4.95
CA GLY A 238 -9.30 -23.19 -3.83
C GLY A 238 -8.48 -23.11 -2.54
N LYS A 239 -7.15 -23.23 -2.60
CA LYS A 239 -6.28 -23.00 -1.43
C LYS A 239 -6.15 -21.50 -1.16
N THR A 240 -7.20 -20.89 -0.61
CA THR A 240 -7.17 -19.52 -0.10
C THR A 240 -7.33 -19.52 1.42
N SER A 241 -6.32 -18.99 2.12
CA SER A 241 -6.44 -17.82 3.01
C SER A 241 -5.44 -17.74 4.17
N ALA A 242 -4.58 -18.73 4.41
CA ALA A 242 -3.50 -18.59 5.40
C ALA A 242 -2.08 -18.75 4.82
N SER A 243 -1.85 -19.67 3.88
CA SER A 243 -0.49 -20.04 3.46
C SER A 243 0.00 -19.43 2.14
N THR A 244 -0.88 -18.99 1.24
CA THR A 244 -0.50 -18.63 -0.16
C THR A 244 -0.71 -17.15 -0.52
N GLY A 245 -1.40 -16.36 0.31
CA GLY A 245 -1.39 -14.89 0.23
C GLY A 245 -1.93 -14.24 -1.07
N VAL A 246 -2.73 -14.95 -1.86
CA VAL A 246 -3.38 -14.39 -3.06
C VAL A 246 -4.64 -13.62 -2.63
N SER A 247 -4.72 -12.33 -2.97
CA SER A 247 -5.89 -11.53 -2.65
C SER A 247 -7.10 -11.93 -3.50
N LEU A 248 -8.28 -11.88 -2.89
CA LEU A 248 -9.56 -12.20 -3.51
C LEU A 248 -9.82 -11.31 -4.75
N GLU A 249 -9.34 -10.06 -4.72
CA GLU A 249 -9.33 -9.13 -5.86
C GLU A 249 -8.51 -9.63 -7.05
N LEU A 250 -7.34 -10.24 -6.79
CA LEU A 250 -6.46 -10.75 -7.84
C LEU A 250 -7.09 -11.97 -8.53
N ARG A 251 -7.78 -12.82 -7.77
CA ARG A 251 -8.56 -13.94 -8.29
C ARG A 251 -9.71 -13.46 -9.16
N LYS A 252 -10.54 -12.53 -8.68
CA LYS A 252 -11.63 -11.92 -9.48
C LYS A 252 -11.10 -11.30 -10.78
N ARG A 253 -9.95 -10.63 -10.72
CA ARG A 253 -9.31 -10.04 -11.92
C ARG A 253 -8.84 -11.10 -12.93
N GLN A 254 -8.32 -12.24 -12.47
CA GLN A 254 -7.95 -13.35 -13.35
C GLN A 254 -9.16 -14.06 -13.96
N GLU A 255 -10.23 -14.26 -13.18
CA GLU A 255 -11.49 -14.84 -13.67
C GLU A 255 -12.09 -13.96 -14.78
N LEU A 256 -12.07 -12.64 -14.62
CA LEU A 256 -12.49 -11.70 -15.66
C LEU A 256 -11.60 -11.73 -16.91
N LEU A 257 -10.28 -11.85 -16.76
CA LEU A 257 -9.36 -11.97 -17.90
C LEU A 257 -9.55 -13.28 -18.66
N GLN A 258 -9.82 -14.37 -17.93
CA GLN A 258 -10.11 -15.67 -18.55
C GLN A 258 -11.44 -15.62 -19.30
N ALA A 259 -12.50 -15.10 -18.67
CA ALA A 259 -13.79 -14.92 -19.33
C ALA A 259 -13.65 -14.08 -20.62
N ARG A 260 -12.86 -13.01 -20.58
CA ARG A 260 -12.59 -12.18 -21.76
C ARG A 260 -11.88 -12.95 -22.88
N ARG A 261 -10.90 -13.80 -22.56
CA ARG A 261 -10.22 -14.66 -23.55
C ARG A 261 -11.18 -15.67 -24.16
N ASP A 262 -12.01 -16.30 -23.33
CA ASP A 262 -13.01 -17.26 -23.77
C ASP A 262 -14.04 -16.57 -24.70
N PHE A 263 -14.44 -15.33 -24.39
CA PHE A 263 -15.25 -14.47 -25.27
C PHE A 263 -14.54 -14.14 -26.59
N GLU A 264 -13.27 -13.73 -26.55
CA GLU A 264 -12.49 -13.41 -27.75
C GLU A 264 -12.27 -14.65 -28.64
N GLU A 265 -12.14 -15.84 -28.06
CA GLU A 265 -12.11 -17.10 -28.80
C GLU A 265 -13.46 -17.42 -29.45
N MET A 266 -14.59 -17.14 -28.78
CA MET A 266 -15.92 -17.28 -29.39
C MET A 266 -16.11 -16.40 -30.62
N TYR A 267 -15.63 -15.15 -30.60
CA TYR A 267 -15.76 -14.25 -31.75
C TYR A 267 -14.87 -14.63 -32.95
N LYS A 268 -13.90 -15.54 -32.77
CA LYS A 268 -13.09 -16.09 -33.88
C LYS A 268 -13.79 -17.26 -34.58
N ILE A 269 -14.88 -17.79 -34.02
CA ILE A 269 -15.64 -18.90 -34.58
C ILE A 269 -16.57 -18.34 -35.67
N ARG A 270 -16.59 -18.98 -36.85
CA ARG A 270 -17.45 -18.55 -37.96
C ARG A 270 -18.93 -18.57 -37.52
N PRO A 271 -19.78 -17.65 -38.02
CA PRO A 271 -21.18 -17.51 -37.58
C PRO A 271 -22.01 -18.81 -37.59
N GLY A 272 -21.72 -19.75 -38.51
CA GLY A 272 -22.41 -21.04 -38.58
C GLY A 272 -22.02 -22.07 -37.51
N GLN A 273 -21.01 -21.81 -36.69
CA GLN A 273 -20.53 -22.70 -35.62
C GLN A 273 -20.71 -22.11 -34.21
N LEU A 274 -21.38 -20.95 -34.11
CA LEU A 274 -21.57 -20.23 -32.86
C LEU A 274 -22.44 -21.03 -31.88
N GLU A 275 -23.52 -21.65 -32.37
CA GLU A 275 -24.42 -22.45 -31.53
C GLU A 275 -23.74 -23.75 -31.03
N GLU A 276 -22.99 -24.44 -31.89
CA GLU A 276 -22.22 -25.63 -31.46
C GLU A 276 -21.14 -25.29 -30.43
N ALA A 277 -20.50 -24.12 -30.55
CA ALA A 277 -19.51 -23.65 -29.58
C ALA A 277 -20.16 -23.26 -28.24
N ARG A 278 -21.35 -22.64 -28.30
CA ARG A 278 -22.16 -22.30 -27.14
C ARG A 278 -22.62 -23.55 -26.40
N GLU A 279 -23.11 -24.56 -27.11
CA GLU A 279 -23.49 -25.86 -26.54
C GLU A 279 -22.30 -26.58 -25.92
N LYS A 280 -21.12 -26.59 -26.57
CA LYS A 280 -19.90 -27.19 -26.01
C LYS A 280 -19.43 -26.48 -24.74
N MET A 281 -19.49 -25.15 -24.69
CA MET A 281 -19.16 -24.38 -23.47
C MET A 281 -20.17 -24.65 -22.36
N GLN A 282 -21.46 -24.67 -22.68
CA GLN A 282 -22.51 -24.97 -21.72
C GLN A 282 -22.37 -26.40 -21.16
N GLN A 283 -22.05 -27.38 -22.00
CA GLN A 283 -21.73 -28.75 -21.56
C GLN A 283 -20.44 -28.82 -20.72
N LYS A 284 -19.43 -28.00 -21.02
CA LYS A 284 -18.19 -27.93 -20.24
C LYS A 284 -18.44 -27.30 -18.86
N TRP A 285 -19.27 -26.27 -18.78
CA TRP A 285 -19.72 -25.68 -17.52
C TRP A 285 -20.54 -26.69 -16.72
N LEU A 286 -21.53 -27.36 -17.32
CA LEU A 286 -22.31 -28.42 -16.67
C LEU A 286 -21.45 -29.59 -16.18
N LYS A 287 -20.40 -29.99 -16.92
CA LYS A 287 -19.43 -31.01 -16.48
C LYS A 287 -18.55 -30.53 -15.32
N GLN A 288 -18.19 -29.25 -15.28
CA GLN A 288 -17.50 -28.66 -14.13
C GLN A 288 -18.44 -28.52 -12.92
N ASP A 289 -19.74 -28.37 -13.16
CA ASP A 289 -20.79 -28.27 -12.15
C ASP A 289 -21.24 -29.61 -11.54
N ALA A 290 -20.90 -30.75 -12.17
CA ALA A 290 -21.14 -32.09 -11.62
C ALA A 290 -20.46 -32.32 -10.25
N GLY A 291 -19.56 -31.42 -9.84
CA GLY A 291 -19.04 -31.34 -8.46
C GLY A 291 -20.00 -30.70 -7.43
N GLY A 292 -21.23 -30.33 -7.82
CA GLY A 292 -22.27 -29.79 -6.94
C GLY A 292 -22.18 -28.28 -6.66
N TRP A 293 -21.75 -27.47 -7.63
CA TRP A 293 -21.44 -26.04 -7.42
C TRP A 293 -22.59 -25.08 -7.71
N THR A 294 -23.60 -25.46 -8.47
CA THR A 294 -24.84 -24.68 -8.65
C THR A 294 -26.10 -25.49 -8.35
N ARG A 295 -27.10 -24.84 -7.77
CA ARG A 295 -28.46 -25.38 -7.61
C ARG A 295 -29.45 -24.49 -8.34
N LEU A 296 -30.44 -25.11 -8.96
CA LEU A 296 -31.59 -24.41 -9.53
C LEU A 296 -32.45 -23.93 -8.36
N CYS A 297 -32.65 -22.62 -8.27
CA CYS A 297 -33.49 -21.98 -7.26
C CYS A 297 -34.68 -21.33 -7.96
N GLU A 298 -35.83 -21.36 -7.27
CA GLU A 298 -37.05 -20.70 -7.68
C GLU A 298 -37.24 -19.47 -6.79
N ASP A 299 -37.48 -18.31 -7.38
CA ASP A 299 -37.80 -17.10 -6.62
C ASP A 299 -39.28 -17.09 -6.19
N ALA A 300 -39.68 -16.08 -5.42
CA ALA A 300 -41.06 -15.94 -4.94
C ALA A 300 -42.08 -15.70 -6.07
N GLU A 301 -41.62 -15.39 -7.29
CA GLU A 301 -42.44 -15.18 -8.49
C GLU A 301 -42.50 -16.43 -9.38
N GLY A 302 -41.86 -17.53 -8.98
CA GLY A 302 -41.82 -18.78 -9.75
C GLY A 302 -40.79 -18.80 -10.88
N ARG A 303 -39.85 -17.85 -10.93
CA ARG A 303 -38.78 -17.83 -11.95
C ARG A 303 -37.60 -18.65 -11.49
N LEU A 304 -37.12 -19.49 -12.39
CA LEU A 304 -36.00 -20.39 -12.17
C LEU A 304 -34.69 -19.70 -12.54
N TRP A 305 -33.71 -19.72 -11.65
CA TRP A 305 -32.36 -19.25 -11.91
C TRP A 305 -31.32 -20.08 -11.13
N TRP A 306 -30.08 -20.09 -11.62
CA TRP A 306 -29.01 -20.91 -11.06
C TRP A 306 -28.22 -20.10 -10.04
N ARG A 307 -28.05 -20.65 -8.84
CA ARG A 307 -27.30 -20.01 -7.77
C ARG A 307 -26.06 -20.83 -7.40
N SER A 308 -24.91 -20.17 -7.30
CA SER A 308 -23.66 -20.84 -6.92
C SER A 308 -23.62 -21.11 -5.41
N LYS A 309 -22.91 -22.18 -5.01
CA LYS A 309 -22.68 -22.51 -3.58
C LYS A 309 -21.98 -21.38 -2.83
N ALA A 310 -21.08 -20.64 -3.50
CA ALA A 310 -20.37 -19.51 -2.91
C ALA A 310 -21.33 -18.35 -2.57
N ASP A 311 -22.26 -18.03 -3.48
CA ASP A 311 -23.26 -16.97 -3.24
C ASP A 311 -24.28 -17.39 -2.16
N MET A 312 -24.51 -18.70 -2.01
CA MET A 312 -25.34 -19.25 -0.94
C MET A 312 -24.62 -19.20 0.41
N GLU A 313 -23.32 -19.51 0.46
CA GLU A 313 -22.49 -19.41 1.66
C GLU A 313 -22.29 -17.95 2.09
N GLU A 314 -22.16 -17.02 1.14
CA GLU A 314 -22.03 -15.57 1.40
C GLU A 314 -23.34 -15.01 1.97
N GLU A 315 -24.50 -15.35 1.39
CA GLU A 315 -25.80 -14.94 1.94
C GLU A 315 -26.08 -15.59 3.31
N MET A 316 -25.73 -16.87 3.49
CA MET A 316 -25.84 -17.54 4.79
C MET A 316 -24.89 -16.93 5.83
N ALA A 317 -23.72 -16.44 5.41
CA ALA A 317 -22.82 -15.68 6.28
C ALA A 317 -23.40 -14.31 6.63
N GLU A 318 -23.96 -13.57 5.67
CA GLU A 318 -24.60 -12.26 5.90
C GLU A 318 -25.84 -12.37 6.81
N LEU A 319 -26.68 -13.39 6.58
CA LEU A 319 -27.83 -13.70 7.44
C LEU A 319 -27.37 -14.17 8.83
N GLY A 320 -26.32 -14.98 8.89
CA GLY A 320 -25.68 -15.40 10.13
C GLY A 320 -25.14 -14.20 10.93
N TYR A 321 -24.55 -13.19 10.29
CA TYR A 321 -24.03 -12.00 10.98
C TYR A 321 -25.13 -11.07 11.53
N ARG A 322 -26.33 -11.05 10.92
CA ARG A 322 -27.41 -10.15 11.35
C ARG A 322 -28.23 -10.70 12.52
N ASP A 323 -28.46 -12.01 12.61
CA ASP A 323 -29.41 -12.60 13.57
C ASP A 323 -28.81 -13.63 14.55
N SER A 324 -27.48 -13.80 14.58
CA SER A 324 -26.82 -14.74 15.52
C SER A 324 -26.08 -14.06 16.67
N GLN A 325 -26.13 -14.69 17.86
CA GLN A 325 -25.24 -14.40 18.98
C GLN A 325 -24.15 -15.47 19.04
N ILE A 326 -22.88 -15.03 19.06
CA ILE A 326 -21.74 -15.92 19.30
C ILE A 326 -21.55 -16.06 20.81
N ARG A 327 -21.59 -17.30 21.32
CA ARG A 327 -21.24 -17.60 22.71
C ARG A 327 -20.14 -18.66 22.76
N TRP A 328 -19.25 -18.49 23.73
CA TRP A 328 -18.23 -19.48 24.07
C TRP A 328 -18.77 -20.36 25.18
N ILE A 329 -18.69 -21.67 25.00
CA ILE A 329 -19.19 -22.65 25.96
C ILE A 329 -18.06 -23.62 26.26
N PRO A 330 -17.85 -24.01 27.53
CA PRO A 330 -16.91 -25.07 27.85
C PRO A 330 -17.40 -26.39 27.26
N SER A 331 -16.52 -27.08 26.53
CA SER A 331 -16.76 -28.38 25.91
C SER A 331 -15.55 -29.27 26.20
N GLY A 332 -15.67 -30.11 27.23
CA GLY A 332 -14.54 -30.88 27.76
C GLY A 332 -13.48 -29.97 28.39
N GLU A 333 -12.21 -30.20 28.07
CA GLU A 333 -11.07 -29.40 28.55
C GLU A 333 -10.81 -28.10 27.74
N ALA A 334 -11.65 -27.81 26.74
CA ALA A 334 -11.49 -26.65 25.85
C ALA A 334 -12.76 -25.79 25.74
N TRP A 335 -12.61 -24.58 25.22
CA TRP A 335 -13.73 -23.69 24.91
C TRP A 335 -14.14 -23.86 23.45
N ALA A 336 -15.41 -24.17 23.21
CA ALA A 336 -15.99 -24.27 21.88
C ALA A 336 -16.78 -23.01 21.54
N ARG A 337 -16.63 -22.54 20.29
CA ARG A 337 -17.40 -21.41 19.76
C ARG A 337 -18.70 -21.92 19.15
N VAL A 338 -19.84 -21.52 19.70
CA VAL A 338 -21.15 -21.95 19.20
C VAL A 338 -21.97 -20.73 18.78
N LEU A 339 -22.55 -20.81 17.58
CA LEU A 339 -23.43 -19.80 17.01
C LEU A 339 -24.87 -20.12 17.37
N TYR A 340 -25.52 -19.22 18.11
CA TYR A 340 -26.94 -19.33 18.44
C TYR A 340 -27.75 -18.41 17.54
N TRP A 341 -28.74 -18.96 16.86
CA TRP A 341 -29.75 -18.18 16.15
C TRP A 341 -30.78 -17.65 17.15
N ARG A 342 -31.05 -16.34 17.14
CA ARG A 342 -32.17 -15.80 17.91
C ARG A 342 -33.46 -16.32 17.28
N LYS A 343 -34.21 -17.15 18.01
CA LYS A 343 -35.61 -17.40 17.67
C LYS A 343 -36.35 -16.06 17.76
N ARG A 344 -37.00 -15.66 16.67
CA ARG A 344 -38.01 -14.58 16.71
C ARG A 344 -39.25 -15.07 17.42
#